data_AF-A0A180G9V9-F1
#
_entry.id   AF-A0A180G9V9-F1
#
_cell.length_a   1.000
_cell.length_b   1.000
_cell.length_c   1.000
_cell.angle_alpha   90.00
_cell.angle_beta   90.00
_cell.angle_gamma   90.00
#
_symmetry.space_group_name_H-M   'P 1'
#
loop_
_entity.id
_entity.type
_entity.pdbx_description
1 polymer ?
#
loop_
_entity_poly.entity_id
_entity_poly.type
_entity_poly.pdbx_seq_one_letter_code
_entity_poly.pdbx_strand_id
1 'polypeptide(L)'
;MDCSEGSLQKLVSEYQELNGSAIDEITDRLPTALELSRSIASNRPLVIRSYAALQRVSDSARDDQHHHLKDLPEWTDLKLVEKLGDQPITVARTPSGNADSIVDGKYFVEPAYEKVTMSDFLAELRASETSLHRDPPLNTSNPARSSGSTRDVVYLQSQDGNLAKELLPLLPNVGDHVPVASQALGTDQPDAVNLWIGDDRSITSLHSDPYENFYLLIEGSKTFTLFPPVEYYCMHEGKYRSSKYHWDESEQRWTIIPKSAEKEHMVPWIPIDPLKPDYMKYPRFRFARSMSVTLHQGDLLYLPSLWYHHVQAHRTTPSGLIIACNWWYDMNYEGAHYALFSYLRRQVLALNQADQSQPRPEEDPSDDDSIVDFNHCGN
;
A
#
# COMPACT_ATOMS: atom_id res chain seq x y z
N MET A 1 -32.80 0.50 15.01
CA MET A 1 -31.60 -0.19 14.48
C MET A 1 -31.98 -1.64 14.28
N ASP A 2 -31.65 -2.20 13.13
CA ASP A 2 -31.71 -3.65 12.94
C ASP A 2 -30.86 -4.31 14.04
N CYS A 3 -31.41 -5.32 14.72
CA CYS A 3 -30.70 -6.06 15.78
C CYS A 3 -29.36 -6.64 15.26
N SER A 4 -29.27 -6.92 13.97
CA SER A 4 -28.05 -7.40 13.32
C SER A 4 -26.93 -6.35 13.31
N GLU A 5 -27.26 -5.08 13.06
CA GLU A 5 -26.29 -3.98 12.98
C GLU A 5 -25.73 -3.62 14.35
N GLY A 6 -26.59 -3.61 15.38
CA GLY A 6 -26.16 -3.41 16.77
C GLY A 6 -25.18 -4.50 17.23
N SER A 7 -25.36 -5.75 16.76
CA SER A 7 -24.43 -6.84 17.06
C SER A 7 -23.06 -6.65 16.40
N LEU A 8 -23.00 -6.09 15.18
CA LEU A 8 -21.73 -5.83 14.49
C LEU A 8 -20.97 -4.66 15.09
N GLN A 9 -21.68 -3.59 15.46
CA GLN A 9 -21.08 -2.48 16.21
C GLN A 9 -20.50 -2.96 17.53
N LYS A 10 -21.24 -3.82 18.25
CA LYS A 10 -20.78 -4.42 19.50
C LYS A 10 -19.55 -5.32 19.31
N LEU A 11 -19.50 -6.12 18.25
CA LEU A 11 -18.32 -6.92 17.91
C LEU A 11 -17.07 -6.05 17.73
N VAL A 12 -17.21 -4.91 17.01
CA VAL A 12 -16.12 -3.94 16.83
C VAL A 12 -15.66 -3.36 18.17
N SER A 13 -16.59 -2.87 19.00
CA SER A 13 -16.23 -2.27 20.29
C SER A 13 -15.60 -3.29 21.25
N GLU A 14 -16.13 -4.51 21.33
CA GLU A 14 -15.59 -5.57 22.20
C GLU A 14 -14.16 -5.93 21.82
N TYR A 15 -13.87 -6.07 20.51
CA TYR A 15 -12.50 -6.33 20.07
C TYR A 15 -11.56 -5.18 20.45
N GLN A 16 -11.97 -3.93 20.22
CA GLN A 16 -11.16 -2.74 20.53
C GLN A 16 -10.87 -2.61 22.03
N GLU A 17 -11.84 -2.93 22.89
CA GLU A 17 -11.68 -2.91 24.35
C GLU A 17 -10.73 -4.00 24.85
N LEU A 18 -10.79 -5.20 24.26
CA LEU A 18 -9.97 -6.33 24.68
C LEU A 18 -8.53 -6.28 24.16
N ASN A 19 -8.28 -5.68 22.99
CA ASN A 19 -6.97 -5.71 22.32
C ASN A 19 -6.22 -4.38 22.33
N GLY A 20 -6.92 -3.25 22.55
CA GLY A 20 -6.33 -1.92 22.48
C GLY A 20 -5.80 -1.54 21.08
N SER A 21 -5.23 -0.33 20.98
CA SER A 21 -4.73 0.25 19.72
C SER A 21 -3.21 0.43 19.66
N ALA A 22 -2.47 -0.07 20.66
CA ALA A 22 -1.01 -0.05 20.67
C ALA A 22 -0.46 -1.19 19.80
N ILE A 23 0.59 -0.91 19.02
CA ILE A 23 1.33 -1.93 18.28
C ILE A 23 2.52 -2.33 19.15
N ASP A 24 2.72 -3.64 19.35
CA ASP A 24 3.83 -4.12 20.15
C ASP A 24 5.15 -3.88 19.43
N GLU A 25 6.20 -3.55 20.19
CA GLU A 25 7.53 -3.29 19.66
C GLU A 25 8.60 -4.06 20.43
N ILE A 26 9.53 -4.67 19.70
CA ILE A 26 10.77 -5.23 20.25
C ILE A 26 11.90 -4.33 19.81
N THR A 27 12.69 -3.83 20.76
CA THR A 27 13.62 -2.70 20.51
C THR A 27 15.10 -3.02 20.71
N ASP A 28 15.40 -4.14 21.37
CA ASP A 28 16.73 -4.44 21.91
C ASP A 28 17.31 -5.79 21.44
N ARG A 29 16.50 -6.63 20.78
CA ARG A 29 16.90 -7.98 20.32
C ARG A 29 16.01 -8.50 19.20
N LEU A 30 16.43 -9.59 18.58
CA LEU A 30 15.54 -10.38 17.72
C LEU A 30 14.54 -11.19 18.58
N PRO A 31 13.26 -11.33 18.16
CA PRO A 31 12.36 -12.28 18.78
C PRO A 31 12.82 -13.71 18.55
N THR A 32 12.41 -14.61 19.44
CA THR A 32 12.40 -16.05 19.13
C THR A 32 11.20 -16.37 18.22
N ALA A 33 11.28 -17.46 17.45
CA ALA A 33 10.16 -17.92 16.64
C ALA A 33 8.88 -18.18 17.47
N LEU A 34 9.02 -18.60 18.73
CA LEU A 34 7.89 -18.78 19.65
C LEU A 34 7.23 -17.46 20.08
N GLU A 35 8.02 -16.38 20.23
CA GLU A 35 7.45 -15.06 20.52
C GLU A 35 6.72 -14.52 19.30
N LEU A 36 7.31 -14.64 18.12
CA LEU A 36 6.69 -14.21 16.87
C LEU A 36 5.42 -15.03 16.56
N SER A 37 5.42 -16.34 16.78
CA SER A 37 4.25 -17.19 16.55
C SER A 37 3.06 -16.85 17.46
N ARG A 38 3.29 -16.25 18.63
CA ARG A 38 2.20 -15.72 19.48
C ARG A 38 1.54 -14.51 18.85
N SER A 39 2.32 -13.57 18.29
CA SER A 39 1.79 -12.42 17.56
C SER A 39 1.00 -12.89 16.33
N ILE A 40 1.54 -13.84 15.57
CA ILE A 40 0.87 -14.46 14.42
C ILE A 40 -0.45 -15.13 14.85
N ALA A 41 -0.42 -15.98 15.88
CA ALA A 41 -1.62 -16.67 16.37
C ALA A 41 -2.70 -15.71 16.91
N SER A 42 -2.29 -14.59 17.50
CA SER A 42 -3.21 -13.53 17.94
C SER A 42 -3.68 -12.62 16.81
N ASN A 43 -3.11 -12.76 15.61
CA ASN A 43 -3.31 -11.88 14.46
C ASN A 43 -3.09 -10.40 14.79
N ARG A 44 -1.95 -10.08 15.44
CA ARG A 44 -1.62 -8.73 15.91
C ARG A 44 -0.30 -8.24 15.30
N PRO A 45 -0.23 -6.97 14.84
CA PRO A 45 0.99 -6.43 14.27
C PRO A 45 2.08 -6.28 15.32
N LEU A 46 3.32 -6.45 14.88
CA LEU A 46 4.52 -6.36 15.72
C LEU A 46 5.62 -5.64 14.96
N VAL A 47 6.33 -4.73 15.62
CA VAL A 47 7.52 -4.07 15.04
C VAL A 47 8.77 -4.59 15.72
N ILE A 48 9.76 -4.97 14.92
CA ILE A 48 11.11 -5.26 15.41
C ILE A 48 11.98 -4.07 14.99
N ARG A 49 12.25 -3.18 15.94
CA ARG A 49 13.02 -1.96 15.70
C ARG A 49 14.47 -2.31 15.46
N SER A 50 15.11 -1.60 14.52
CA SER A 50 16.51 -1.82 14.16
C SER A 50 16.84 -3.28 13.81
N TYR A 51 15.86 -4.04 13.31
CA TYR A 51 16.02 -5.44 12.87
C TYR A 51 17.27 -5.64 12.02
N ALA A 52 17.47 -4.78 11.02
CA ALA A 52 18.61 -4.86 10.12
C ALA A 52 19.98 -4.76 10.83
N ALA A 53 20.05 -3.97 11.91
CA ALA A 53 21.26 -3.83 12.73
C ALA A 53 21.42 -5.00 13.71
N LEU A 54 20.32 -5.50 14.28
CA LEU A 54 20.33 -6.62 15.23
C LEU A 54 20.78 -7.94 14.59
N GLN A 55 20.49 -8.14 13.31
CA GLN A 55 21.02 -9.28 12.55
C GLN A 55 22.54 -9.26 12.38
N ARG A 56 23.19 -8.10 12.54
CA ARG A 56 24.66 -7.97 12.40
C ARG A 56 25.43 -8.42 13.64
N VAL A 57 24.77 -8.60 14.79
CA VAL A 57 25.44 -8.85 16.08
C VAL A 57 25.51 -10.35 16.42
N SER A 58 24.74 -11.22 15.76
CA SER A 58 24.75 -12.68 16.04
C SER A 58 25.89 -13.45 15.34
N ASP A 59 27.09 -12.88 15.29
CA ASP A 59 28.32 -13.49 14.74
C ASP A 59 28.90 -14.62 15.63
N SER A 60 28.12 -15.19 16.55
CA SER A 60 28.51 -16.41 17.26
C SER A 60 28.21 -17.65 16.43
N ALA A 61 29.06 -17.89 15.42
CA ALA A 61 29.44 -19.18 14.87
C ALA A 61 28.49 -20.37 15.12
N ARG A 62 27.39 -20.43 14.36
CA ARG A 62 26.70 -21.64 13.86
C ARG A 62 25.46 -21.20 13.04
N ASP A 63 25.31 -21.79 11.87
CA ASP A 63 24.23 -21.65 10.88
C ASP A 63 24.28 -20.49 9.87
N ASP A 64 24.37 -20.91 8.60
CA ASP A 64 24.23 -20.17 7.34
C ASP A 64 22.81 -19.58 7.12
N GLN A 65 22.08 -19.25 8.19
CA GLN A 65 20.67 -18.85 8.18
C GLN A 65 20.44 -17.36 8.48
N HIS A 66 21.41 -16.49 8.20
CA HIS A 66 21.32 -15.07 8.56
C HIS A 66 21.32 -14.20 7.31
N HIS A 67 20.36 -13.27 7.20
CA HIS A 67 20.39 -12.31 6.11
C HIS A 67 21.61 -11.43 6.26
N HIS A 68 22.40 -11.40 5.20
CA HIS A 68 23.45 -10.43 5.07
C HIS A 68 22.84 -9.10 4.61
N LEU A 69 22.15 -8.40 5.53
CA LEU A 69 21.91 -6.94 5.41
C LEU A 69 23.24 -6.18 5.63
N LYS A 70 24.32 -6.71 5.03
CA LYS A 70 25.63 -6.11 4.94
C LYS A 70 25.47 -4.87 4.06
N ASP A 71 25.87 -3.75 4.65
CA ASP A 71 26.05 -2.48 4.00
C ASP A 71 24.80 -1.81 3.39
N LEU A 72 24.08 -1.03 4.22
CA LEU A 72 23.19 0.05 3.77
C LEU A 72 23.83 0.96 2.66
N PRO A 73 25.17 1.16 2.60
CA PRO A 73 25.84 1.78 1.45
C PRO A 73 25.56 1.19 0.06
N GLU A 74 25.01 -0.04 -0.04
CA GLU A 74 24.67 -0.68 -1.31
C GLU A 74 23.36 -0.15 -1.92
N TRP A 75 22.58 0.64 -1.19
CA TRP A 75 21.27 1.16 -1.61
C TRP A 75 21.36 2.62 -2.11
N THR A 76 22.39 2.88 -2.92
CA THR A 76 22.62 4.19 -3.56
C THR A 76 22.36 4.12 -5.06
N ASP A 77 22.10 5.27 -5.69
CA ASP A 77 21.84 5.35 -7.13
C ASP A 77 22.93 4.64 -7.94
N LEU A 78 24.20 4.91 -7.61
CA LEU A 78 25.35 4.32 -8.29
C LEU A 78 25.37 2.79 -8.16
N LYS A 79 25.08 2.25 -6.98
CA LYS A 79 25.10 0.81 -6.73
C LYS A 79 23.91 0.08 -7.35
N LEU A 80 22.72 0.68 -7.31
CA LEU A 80 21.53 0.16 -7.98
C LEU A 80 21.74 0.09 -9.49
N VAL A 81 22.30 1.15 -10.09
CA VAL A 81 22.64 1.18 -11.52
C VAL A 81 23.74 0.17 -11.85
N GLU A 82 24.81 0.07 -11.04
CA GLU A 82 25.89 -0.89 -11.25
C GLU A 82 25.38 -2.34 -11.25
N LYS A 83 24.50 -2.70 -10.30
CA LYS A 83 23.99 -4.07 -10.15
C LYS A 83 22.98 -4.48 -11.22
N LEU A 84 22.12 -3.56 -11.65
CA LEU A 84 21.04 -3.86 -12.61
C LEU A 84 21.43 -3.54 -14.06
N GLY A 85 22.45 -2.70 -14.28
CA GLY A 85 22.89 -2.28 -15.60
C GLY A 85 21.74 -1.73 -16.46
N ASP A 86 21.73 -2.11 -17.74
CA ASP A 86 20.71 -1.69 -18.71
C ASP A 86 19.50 -2.64 -18.74
N GLN A 87 19.37 -3.56 -17.77
CA GLN A 87 18.24 -4.46 -17.73
C GLN A 87 16.93 -3.67 -17.53
N PRO A 88 15.88 -3.91 -18.33
CA PRO A 88 14.60 -3.26 -18.13
C PRO A 88 13.93 -3.73 -16.84
N ILE A 89 13.48 -2.77 -16.04
CA ILE A 89 12.67 -2.95 -14.83
C ILE A 89 11.25 -2.41 -15.08
N THR A 90 10.27 -2.95 -14.37
CA THR A 90 8.86 -2.56 -14.50
C THR A 90 8.53 -1.48 -13.47
N VAL A 91 8.18 -0.29 -13.96
CA VAL A 91 7.86 0.88 -13.13
C VAL A 91 6.40 1.25 -13.33
N ALA A 92 5.71 1.53 -12.22
CA ALA A 92 4.36 2.07 -12.22
C ALA A 92 4.39 3.59 -12.36
N ARG A 93 3.49 4.15 -13.16
CA ARG A 93 3.33 5.59 -13.39
C ARG A 93 1.88 6.01 -13.14
N THR A 94 1.70 7.09 -12.39
CA THR A 94 0.39 7.64 -12.04
C THR A 94 0.42 9.17 -12.03
N PRO A 95 -0.73 9.84 -12.21
CA PRO A 95 -0.80 11.31 -12.14
C PRO A 95 -0.53 11.87 -10.74
N SER A 96 -0.79 11.11 -9.67
CA SER A 96 -0.79 11.65 -8.30
C SER A 96 -0.30 10.66 -7.24
N GLY A 97 0.39 9.58 -7.65
CA GLY A 97 0.93 8.58 -6.72
C GLY A 97 -0.10 7.60 -6.17
N ASN A 98 -1.31 7.62 -6.73
CA ASN A 98 -2.48 6.88 -6.29
C ASN A 98 -2.70 5.60 -7.11
N ALA A 99 -1.69 4.74 -7.17
CA ALA A 99 -1.84 3.42 -7.78
C ALA A 99 -2.89 2.59 -7.01
N ASP A 100 -3.61 1.73 -7.72
CA ASP A 100 -4.56 0.77 -7.15
C ASP A 100 -5.55 1.46 -6.20
N SER A 101 -6.21 2.49 -6.73
CA SER A 101 -7.08 3.38 -5.95
C SER A 101 -8.40 3.66 -6.67
N ILE A 102 -9.33 4.24 -5.94
CA ILE A 102 -10.64 4.62 -6.49
C ILE A 102 -10.58 6.03 -7.04
N VAL A 103 -10.96 6.18 -8.31
CA VAL A 103 -11.02 7.47 -8.99
C VAL A 103 -12.47 7.75 -9.42
N ASP A 104 -12.89 9.00 -9.22
CA ASP A 104 -14.24 9.51 -9.48
C ASP A 104 -15.36 8.74 -8.77
N GLY A 105 -15.02 7.99 -7.71
CA GLY A 105 -15.94 7.11 -7.00
C GLY A 105 -16.50 5.95 -7.83
N LYS A 106 -15.93 5.67 -9.02
CA LYS A 106 -16.50 4.74 -10.00
C LYS A 106 -15.51 3.68 -10.48
N TYR A 107 -14.24 4.04 -10.63
CA TYR A 107 -13.22 3.17 -11.21
C TYR A 107 -12.22 2.75 -10.15
N PHE A 108 -11.88 1.47 -10.12
CA PHE A 108 -10.65 1.01 -9.49
C PHE A 108 -9.57 1.11 -10.57
N VAL A 109 -8.57 1.96 -10.36
CA VAL A 109 -7.59 2.33 -11.38
C VAL A 109 -6.21 1.82 -10.99
N GLU A 110 -5.73 0.88 -11.79
CA GLU A 110 -4.35 0.42 -11.74
C GLU A 110 -3.41 1.43 -12.40
N PRO A 111 -2.13 1.47 -12.00
CA PRO A 111 -1.16 2.36 -12.62
C PRO A 111 -0.89 2.01 -14.09
N ALA A 112 -0.36 2.97 -14.85
CA ALA A 112 0.32 2.65 -16.09
C ALA A 112 1.63 1.91 -15.76
N TYR A 113 2.01 0.92 -16.56
CA TYR A 113 3.29 0.23 -16.39
C TYR A 113 4.15 0.45 -17.61
N GLU A 114 5.41 0.75 -17.36
CA GLU A 114 6.44 0.93 -18.38
C GLU A 114 7.69 0.12 -18.02
N LYS A 115 8.50 -0.15 -19.04
CA LYS A 115 9.81 -0.77 -18.87
C LYS A 115 10.88 0.28 -19.11
N VAL A 116 11.70 0.54 -18.09
CA VAL A 116 12.77 1.54 -18.10
C VAL A 116 14.04 0.94 -17.52
N THR A 117 15.19 1.61 -17.70
CA THR A 117 16.41 1.23 -16.98
C THR A 117 16.37 1.78 -15.55
N MET A 118 17.14 1.18 -14.63
CA MET A 118 17.29 1.74 -13.28
C MET A 118 17.88 3.16 -13.31
N SER A 119 18.78 3.43 -14.26
CA SER A 119 19.37 4.76 -14.44
C SER A 119 18.31 5.81 -14.81
N ASP A 120 17.46 5.51 -15.79
CA ASP A 120 16.40 6.44 -16.22
C ASP A 120 15.36 6.67 -15.12
N PHE A 121 14.96 5.60 -14.45
CA PHE A 121 14.02 5.65 -13.34
C PHE A 121 14.53 6.55 -12.19
N LEU A 122 15.78 6.35 -11.76
CA LEU A 122 16.38 7.18 -10.71
C LEU A 122 16.56 8.62 -11.18
N ALA A 123 16.98 8.86 -12.43
CA ALA A 123 17.09 10.20 -12.98
C ALA A 123 15.75 10.95 -12.95
N GLU A 124 14.65 10.27 -13.23
CA GLU A 124 13.30 10.83 -13.14
C GLU A 124 12.90 11.16 -11.69
N LEU A 125 13.15 10.24 -10.75
CA LEU A 125 12.94 10.51 -9.33
C LEU A 125 13.70 11.76 -8.88
N ARG A 126 14.96 11.93 -9.27
CA ARG A 126 15.79 13.11 -8.93
C ARG A 126 15.33 14.39 -9.64
N ALA A 127 14.90 14.29 -10.89
CA ALA A 127 14.37 15.44 -11.63
C ALA A 127 13.12 16.00 -10.95
N SER A 128 12.31 15.12 -10.34
CA SER A 128 11.13 15.50 -9.56
C SER A 128 11.45 16.38 -8.33
N GLU A 129 12.65 16.25 -7.76
CA GLU A 129 13.11 16.94 -6.53
C GLU A 129 13.55 18.38 -6.78
N THR A 130 14.32 18.62 -7.85
CA THR A 130 14.78 19.96 -8.24
C THR A 130 13.62 20.91 -8.59
N SER A 131 12.42 20.35 -8.75
CA SER A 131 11.12 21.04 -8.88
C SER A 131 10.67 21.84 -7.67
N LEU A 132 10.92 21.26 -6.49
CA LEU A 132 10.32 21.68 -5.23
C LEU A 132 11.12 22.82 -4.57
N HIS A 133 12.33 23.11 -5.06
CA HIS A 133 13.25 24.11 -4.51
C HIS A 133 13.39 25.39 -5.35
N ARG A 134 12.55 25.59 -6.38
CA ARG A 134 12.55 26.84 -7.16
C ARG A 134 11.31 27.67 -6.83
N ASP A 135 11.51 28.77 -6.11
CA ASP A 135 10.54 29.88 -6.10
C ASP A 135 10.22 30.28 -7.56
N PRO A 136 8.96 30.58 -7.90
CA PRO A 136 8.61 30.96 -9.25
C PRO A 136 9.25 32.32 -9.59
N PRO A 137 10.05 32.44 -10.68
CA PRO A 137 10.51 33.74 -11.13
C PRO A 137 9.33 34.51 -11.74
N LEU A 138 9.17 35.76 -11.29
CA LEU A 138 8.27 36.75 -11.87
C LEU A 138 8.64 36.99 -13.34
N ASN A 139 7.65 36.89 -14.24
CA ASN A 139 7.65 37.33 -15.64
C ASN A 139 8.68 36.69 -16.59
N THR A 140 8.20 35.96 -17.60
CA THR A 140 8.41 36.26 -19.03
C THR A 140 7.53 35.39 -19.92
N SER A 141 6.90 36.04 -20.89
CA SER A 141 5.98 35.50 -21.89
C SER A 141 6.71 34.76 -23.03
N ASN A 142 6.55 33.44 -23.12
CA ASN A 142 6.78 32.67 -24.34
C ASN A 142 6.10 31.28 -24.24
N PRO A 143 5.08 30.93 -25.05
CA PRO A 143 4.38 29.65 -24.94
C PRO A 143 4.99 28.63 -25.89
N ALA A 144 6.16 28.12 -25.53
CA ALA A 144 6.71 26.89 -26.10
C ALA A 144 7.41 26.15 -24.96
N ARG A 145 6.69 25.16 -24.38
CA ARG A 145 7.05 24.38 -23.17
C ARG A 145 7.22 25.21 -21.88
N SER A 146 6.18 25.91 -21.46
CA SER A 146 5.98 26.24 -20.03
C SER A 146 5.24 25.06 -19.35
N SER A 147 5.92 23.97 -19.00
CA SER A 147 6.30 23.65 -17.61
C SER A 147 5.35 24.22 -16.54
N GLY A 148 4.16 23.63 -16.46
CA GLY A 148 3.16 23.86 -15.42
C GLY A 148 2.65 22.55 -14.82
N SER A 149 3.44 21.98 -13.90
CA SER A 149 3.03 21.22 -12.71
C SER A 149 1.76 20.35 -12.75
N THR A 150 1.88 19.10 -13.22
CA THR A 150 1.64 17.90 -12.38
C THR A 150 2.71 16.89 -12.77
N ARG A 151 3.72 16.68 -11.91
CA ARG A 151 4.77 15.70 -12.21
C ARG A 151 4.24 14.34 -11.84
N ASP A 152 4.10 13.50 -12.86
CA ASP A 152 3.81 12.09 -12.69
C ASP A 152 4.64 11.49 -11.54
N VAL A 153 4.03 10.54 -10.86
CA VAL A 153 4.66 9.79 -9.79
C VAL A 153 5.02 8.42 -10.35
N VAL A 154 6.32 8.14 -10.32
CA VAL A 154 6.88 6.84 -10.70
C VAL A 154 7.21 6.03 -9.45
N TYR A 155 6.90 4.74 -9.47
CA TYR A 155 7.09 3.86 -8.34
C TYR A 155 7.38 2.43 -8.81
N LEU A 156 8.52 1.87 -8.42
CA LEU A 156 8.80 0.45 -8.59
C LEU A 156 8.01 -0.30 -7.52
N GLN A 157 6.92 -0.95 -7.90
CA GLN A 157 5.95 -1.51 -6.96
C GLN A 157 5.21 -2.77 -7.46
N SER A 158 5.77 -3.50 -8.42
CA SER A 158 5.21 -4.78 -8.84
C SER A 158 5.23 -5.77 -7.67
N GLN A 159 4.09 -6.38 -7.37
CA GLN A 159 3.89 -7.25 -6.20
C GLN A 159 3.94 -8.74 -6.57
N ASP A 160 4.57 -9.07 -7.70
CA ASP A 160 4.58 -10.41 -8.29
C ASP A 160 5.84 -11.21 -7.95
N GLY A 161 6.52 -10.87 -6.85
CA GLY A 161 7.83 -11.43 -6.52
C GLY A 161 8.95 -10.82 -7.36
N ASN A 162 8.87 -9.51 -7.62
CA ASN A 162 9.76 -8.81 -8.56
C ASN A 162 11.25 -8.95 -8.21
N LEU A 163 11.59 -9.19 -6.93
CA LEU A 163 12.96 -9.31 -6.47
C LEU A 163 13.64 -10.56 -6.99
N ALA A 164 12.93 -11.69 -7.04
CA ALA A 164 13.43 -12.95 -7.58
C ALA A 164 13.40 -12.99 -9.12
N LYS A 165 12.86 -11.95 -9.77
CA LYS A 165 12.68 -11.84 -11.21
C LYS A 165 13.63 -10.78 -11.79
N GLU A 166 13.10 -9.61 -12.12
CA GLU A 166 13.83 -8.56 -12.83
C GLU A 166 14.85 -7.83 -11.94
N LEU A 167 14.81 -8.03 -10.62
CA LEU A 167 15.75 -7.42 -9.68
C LEU A 167 16.66 -8.45 -8.98
N LEU A 168 16.79 -9.65 -9.55
CA LEU A 168 17.56 -10.77 -8.98
C LEU A 168 18.99 -10.39 -8.49
N PRO A 169 19.76 -9.51 -9.19
CA PRO A 169 21.06 -9.08 -8.70
C PRO A 169 21.05 -8.37 -7.32
N LEU A 170 19.90 -7.88 -6.87
CA LEU A 170 19.71 -7.24 -5.56
C LEU A 170 19.29 -8.22 -4.45
N LEU A 171 18.81 -9.43 -4.80
CA LEU A 171 18.32 -10.41 -3.83
C LEU A 171 19.34 -10.72 -2.71
N PRO A 172 20.66 -10.91 -2.99
CA PRO A 172 21.64 -11.19 -1.94
C PRO A 172 21.81 -10.08 -0.89
N ASN A 173 21.39 -8.85 -1.19
CA ASN A 173 21.51 -7.72 -0.26
C ASN A 173 20.42 -7.71 0.82
N VAL A 174 19.33 -8.46 0.64
CA VAL A 174 18.21 -8.55 1.60
C VAL A 174 17.88 -9.96 2.03
N GLY A 175 18.09 -10.98 1.18
CA GLY A 175 17.69 -12.36 1.44
C GLY A 175 16.33 -12.74 0.85
N ASP A 176 16.13 -14.03 0.64
CA ASP A 176 14.96 -14.64 0.01
C ASP A 176 13.83 -15.00 0.97
N HIS A 177 14.10 -15.12 2.27
CA HIS A 177 13.09 -15.33 3.32
C HIS A 177 13.52 -14.66 4.63
N VAL A 178 12.64 -14.59 5.62
CA VAL A 178 12.91 -14.03 6.97
C VAL A 178 13.10 -15.17 7.97
N PRO A 179 14.32 -15.53 8.42
CA PRO A 179 14.59 -16.75 9.18
C PRO A 179 13.71 -16.95 10.40
N VAL A 180 13.54 -15.91 11.24
CA VAL A 180 12.68 -16.00 12.42
C VAL A 180 11.21 -16.18 12.05
N ALA A 181 10.75 -15.56 10.96
CA ALA A 181 9.40 -15.74 10.44
C ALA A 181 9.22 -17.13 9.87
N SER A 182 10.18 -17.62 9.08
CA SER A 182 10.16 -18.95 8.49
C SER A 182 10.10 -20.05 9.53
N GLN A 183 10.87 -19.90 10.62
CA GLN A 183 10.79 -20.81 11.75
C GLN A 183 9.44 -20.72 12.48
N ALA A 184 8.85 -19.52 12.61
CA ALA A 184 7.56 -19.32 13.26
C ALA A 184 6.38 -19.86 12.44
N LEU A 185 6.46 -19.74 11.11
CA LEU A 185 5.44 -20.18 10.15
C LEU A 185 5.63 -21.64 9.71
N GLY A 186 6.82 -22.21 9.94
CA GLY A 186 7.14 -23.59 9.53
C GLY A 186 7.47 -23.75 8.05
N THR A 187 7.80 -22.67 7.34
CA THR A 187 8.19 -22.68 5.93
C THR A 187 9.22 -21.58 5.63
N ASP A 188 10.26 -21.91 4.87
CA ASP A 188 11.26 -20.96 4.36
C ASP A 188 10.94 -20.44 2.96
N GLN A 189 9.75 -20.76 2.43
CA GLN A 189 9.31 -20.38 1.09
C GLN A 189 8.21 -19.34 1.16
N PRO A 190 8.53 -18.03 1.13
CA PRO A 190 7.54 -17.01 0.85
C PRO A 190 7.04 -17.14 -0.59
N ASP A 191 5.76 -16.88 -0.81
CA ASP A 191 5.11 -16.85 -2.11
C ASP A 191 5.64 -15.72 -3.00
N ALA A 192 6.02 -14.60 -2.39
CA ALA A 192 6.61 -13.47 -3.08
C ALA A 192 7.60 -12.71 -2.21
N VAL A 193 8.67 -12.23 -2.85
CA VAL A 193 9.58 -11.23 -2.28
C VAL A 193 9.56 -10.02 -3.19
N ASN A 194 9.08 -8.90 -2.66
CA ASN A 194 8.92 -7.67 -3.44
C ASN A 194 9.86 -6.59 -2.93
N LEU A 195 10.49 -5.90 -3.87
CA LEU A 195 11.22 -4.67 -3.64
C LEU A 195 10.37 -3.49 -4.08
N TRP A 196 10.43 -2.42 -3.30
CA TRP A 196 9.72 -1.19 -3.52
C TRP A 196 10.72 -0.05 -3.57
N ILE A 197 10.71 0.76 -4.64
CA ILE A 197 11.57 1.95 -4.76
C ILE A 197 10.72 3.09 -5.30
N GLY A 198 10.65 4.20 -4.57
CA GLY A 198 9.91 5.39 -4.97
C GLY A 198 10.31 6.61 -4.15
N ASP A 199 9.39 7.57 -4.06
CA ASP A 199 9.52 8.76 -3.24
C ASP A 199 8.28 9.01 -2.36
N ASP A 200 8.27 10.16 -1.68
CA ASP A 200 7.25 10.60 -0.74
C ASP A 200 5.89 10.93 -1.36
N ARG A 201 5.75 10.85 -2.70
CA ARG A 201 4.49 11.09 -3.39
C ARG A 201 3.68 9.80 -3.58
N SER A 202 4.28 8.63 -3.37
CA SER A 202 3.59 7.35 -3.50
C SER A 202 2.71 7.08 -2.29
N ILE A 203 1.43 6.78 -2.55
CA ILE A 203 0.42 6.46 -1.54
C ILE A 203 -0.19 5.11 -1.88
N THR A 204 -0.25 4.22 -0.90
CA THR A 204 -1.00 2.97 -1.01
C THR A 204 -2.35 3.14 -0.35
N SER A 205 -3.42 3.03 -1.14
CA SER A 205 -4.79 3.18 -0.67
C SER A 205 -5.17 2.09 0.36
N LEU A 206 -6.23 2.31 1.13
CA LEU A 206 -6.64 1.38 2.19
C LEU A 206 -7.09 0.04 1.58
N HIS A 207 -6.41 -1.04 1.92
CA HIS A 207 -6.71 -2.40 1.42
C HIS A 207 -6.22 -3.45 2.41
N SER A 208 -6.46 -4.73 2.12
CA SER A 208 -6.01 -5.86 2.95
C SER A 208 -5.54 -7.01 2.06
N ASP A 209 -4.49 -7.70 2.48
CA ASP A 209 -3.92 -8.84 1.77
C ASP A 209 -4.12 -10.15 2.52
N PRO A 210 -4.27 -11.30 1.84
CA PRO A 210 -4.34 -12.62 2.45
C PRO A 210 -2.95 -13.21 2.75
N TYR A 211 -1.98 -12.37 3.13
CA TYR A 211 -0.59 -12.79 3.36
C TYR A 211 -0.12 -12.38 4.76
N GLU A 212 0.67 -13.23 5.40
CA GLU A 212 1.54 -12.84 6.51
C GLU A 212 2.70 -12.03 5.94
N ASN A 213 2.67 -10.71 6.15
CA ASN A 213 3.56 -9.78 5.48
C ASN A 213 4.67 -9.29 6.42
N PHE A 214 5.92 -9.56 6.07
CA PHE A 214 7.09 -9.04 6.76
C PHE A 214 7.67 -7.90 5.94
N TYR A 215 7.55 -6.67 6.43
CA TYR A 215 7.86 -5.43 5.70
C TYR A 215 9.07 -4.73 6.30
N LEU A 216 10.22 -4.83 5.63
CA LEU A 216 11.49 -4.19 6.02
C LEU A 216 11.64 -2.85 5.33
N LEU A 217 11.88 -1.80 6.12
CA LEU A 217 12.25 -0.50 5.57
C LEU A 217 13.77 -0.39 5.44
N ILE A 218 14.26 -0.18 4.22
CA ILE A 218 15.69 -0.16 3.89
C ILE A 218 16.24 1.26 3.86
N GLU A 219 15.49 2.20 3.27
CA GLU A 219 15.84 3.62 3.16
C GLU A 219 14.56 4.45 3.25
N GLY A 220 14.65 5.62 3.90
CA GLY A 220 13.51 6.54 4.06
C GLY A 220 12.67 6.30 5.32
N SER A 221 11.39 6.69 5.26
CA SER A 221 10.39 6.43 6.29
C SER A 221 9.03 6.11 5.68
N LYS A 222 8.25 5.22 6.31
CA LYS A 222 6.87 4.91 5.93
C LYS A 222 5.96 4.86 7.15
N THR A 223 4.81 5.49 7.08
CA THR A 223 3.75 5.37 8.10
C THR A 223 2.64 4.46 7.60
N PHE A 224 2.30 3.46 8.40
CA PHE A 224 1.17 2.58 8.20
C PHE A 224 0.03 3.02 9.11
N THR A 225 -1.16 3.16 8.54
CA THR A 225 -2.42 3.31 9.26
C THR A 225 -3.18 1.99 9.12
N LEU A 226 -3.37 1.30 10.23
CA LEU A 226 -3.81 -0.09 10.30
C LEU A 226 -5.19 -0.21 10.96
N PHE A 227 -6.02 -1.14 10.46
CA PHE A 227 -7.27 -1.55 11.10
C PHE A 227 -7.40 -3.08 11.10
N PRO A 228 -7.85 -3.69 12.20
CA PRO A 228 -7.97 -5.14 12.29
C PRO A 228 -9.09 -5.67 11.38
N PRO A 229 -9.01 -6.93 10.91
CA PRO A 229 -10.02 -7.52 10.01
C PRO A 229 -11.44 -7.53 10.57
N VAL A 230 -11.59 -7.56 11.90
CA VAL A 230 -12.89 -7.48 12.59
C VAL A 230 -13.61 -6.13 12.38
N GLU A 231 -12.88 -5.08 12.01
CA GLU A 231 -13.44 -3.77 11.67
C GLU A 231 -13.99 -3.69 10.24
N TYR A 232 -14.13 -4.82 9.54
CA TYR A 232 -14.73 -4.86 8.20
C TYR A 232 -16.09 -4.15 8.10
N TYR A 233 -16.91 -4.21 9.15
CA TYR A 233 -18.17 -3.48 9.25
C TYR A 233 -18.00 -1.97 8.99
N CYS A 234 -16.86 -1.40 9.35
CA CYS A 234 -16.53 0.01 9.18
C CYS A 234 -15.97 0.36 7.78
N MET A 235 -15.51 -0.63 6.99
CA MET A 235 -14.69 -0.38 5.80
C MET A 235 -15.47 -0.01 4.54
N HIS A 236 -16.80 -0.24 4.49
CA HIS A 236 -17.65 0.13 3.34
C HIS A 236 -17.13 -0.34 1.98
N GLU A 237 -16.74 -1.61 1.89
CA GLU A 237 -16.35 -2.22 0.62
C GLU A 237 -17.42 -2.01 -0.46
N GLY A 238 -17.00 -1.44 -1.59
CA GLY A 238 -17.81 -1.22 -2.77
C GLY A 238 -17.29 -2.00 -3.98
N LYS A 239 -18.04 -2.01 -5.07
CA LYS A 239 -17.64 -2.62 -6.35
C LYS A 239 -17.35 -1.54 -7.38
N TYR A 240 -16.16 -1.59 -7.96
CA TYR A 240 -15.65 -0.56 -8.86
C TYR A 240 -15.18 -1.15 -10.17
N ARG A 241 -15.40 -0.45 -11.27
CA ARG A 241 -15.00 -0.97 -12.58
C ARG A 241 -13.47 -1.00 -12.68
N SER A 242 -12.92 -2.17 -13.01
CA SER A 242 -11.48 -2.33 -13.22
C SER A 242 -11.01 -1.54 -14.43
N SER A 243 -10.06 -0.64 -14.20
CA SER A 243 -9.51 0.27 -15.20
C SER A 243 -8.01 0.44 -15.00
N LYS A 244 -7.35 1.06 -15.98
CA LYS A 244 -5.93 1.39 -15.94
C LYS A 244 -5.71 2.83 -16.38
N TYR A 245 -4.73 3.50 -15.78
CA TYR A 245 -4.24 4.77 -16.29
C TYR A 245 -3.59 4.61 -17.68
N HIS A 246 -3.86 5.56 -18.55
CA HIS A 246 -3.26 5.65 -19.88
C HIS A 246 -2.93 7.11 -20.20
N TRP A 247 -1.71 7.36 -20.65
CA TRP A 247 -1.30 8.67 -21.14
C TRP A 247 -1.75 8.82 -22.60
N ASP A 248 -2.62 9.79 -22.86
CA ASP A 248 -3.03 10.14 -24.22
C ASP A 248 -2.05 11.17 -24.81
N GLU A 249 -1.23 10.73 -25.77
CA GLU A 249 -0.24 11.59 -26.42
C GLU A 249 -0.86 12.71 -27.27
N SER A 250 -2.07 12.50 -27.80
CA SER A 250 -2.72 13.51 -28.63
C SER A 250 -3.31 14.64 -27.78
N GLU A 251 -3.87 14.28 -26.62
CA GLU A 251 -4.50 15.22 -25.69
C GLU A 251 -3.55 15.71 -24.59
N GLN A 252 -2.33 15.13 -24.51
CA GLN A 252 -1.31 15.42 -23.50
C GLN A 252 -1.87 15.36 -22.08
N ARG A 253 -2.66 14.32 -21.78
CA ARG A 253 -3.29 14.13 -20.47
C ARG A 253 -3.47 12.66 -20.10
N TRP A 254 -3.62 12.43 -18.80
CA TRP A 254 -4.04 11.15 -18.27
C TRP A 254 -5.52 10.87 -18.56
N THR A 255 -5.78 9.64 -18.99
CA THR A 255 -7.09 9.05 -19.20
C THR A 255 -7.22 7.74 -18.42
N ILE A 256 -8.46 7.32 -18.18
CA ILE A 256 -8.77 6.06 -17.50
C ILE A 256 -9.45 5.15 -18.52
N ILE A 257 -8.82 4.01 -18.81
CA ILE A 257 -9.33 3.04 -19.76
C ILE A 257 -9.81 1.80 -18.99
N PRO A 258 -11.11 1.48 -19.03
CA PRO A 258 -11.64 0.24 -18.49
C PRO A 258 -10.99 -0.99 -19.16
N LYS A 259 -10.60 -2.00 -18.37
CA LYS A 259 -9.94 -3.20 -18.90
C LYS A 259 -10.83 -4.06 -19.81
N SER A 260 -12.14 -3.94 -19.65
CA SER A 260 -13.13 -4.60 -20.49
C SER A 260 -14.29 -3.65 -20.76
N ALA A 261 -14.88 -3.76 -21.95
CA ALA A 261 -16.09 -3.04 -22.32
C ALA A 261 -17.33 -3.56 -21.57
N GLU A 262 -17.27 -4.77 -21.03
CA GLU A 262 -18.37 -5.39 -20.29
C GLU A 262 -18.39 -4.96 -18.82
N LYS A 263 -19.55 -5.14 -18.15
CA LYS A 263 -19.75 -4.81 -16.73
C LYS A 263 -19.18 -5.87 -15.78
N GLU A 264 -18.64 -6.98 -16.29
CA GLU A 264 -18.32 -8.15 -15.47
C GLU A 264 -17.01 -8.03 -14.66
N HIS A 265 -16.13 -7.10 -15.01
CA HIS A 265 -14.85 -6.90 -14.30
C HIS A 265 -14.96 -5.80 -13.24
N MET A 266 -15.74 -6.08 -12.20
CA MET A 266 -15.84 -5.24 -10.99
C MET A 266 -14.88 -5.75 -9.92
N VAL A 267 -14.10 -4.84 -9.33
CA VAL A 267 -13.16 -5.11 -8.24
C VAL A 267 -13.77 -4.63 -6.92
N PRO A 268 -13.84 -5.48 -5.88
CA PRO A 268 -14.16 -5.03 -4.54
C PRO A 268 -13.02 -4.18 -3.98
N TRP A 269 -13.30 -2.97 -3.49
CA TRP A 269 -12.28 -2.09 -2.91
C TRP A 269 -12.84 -1.20 -1.80
N ILE A 270 -11.96 -0.65 -0.98
CA ILE A 270 -12.32 0.28 0.09
C ILE A 270 -12.22 1.73 -0.42
N PRO A 271 -13.32 2.50 -0.45
CA PRO A 271 -13.32 3.85 -1.00
C PRO A 271 -12.87 4.94 -0.03
N ILE A 272 -12.49 4.56 1.18
CA ILE A 272 -12.25 5.49 2.26
C ILE A 272 -10.78 5.89 2.25
N ASP A 273 -10.52 7.20 2.17
CA ASP A 273 -9.24 7.76 2.60
C ASP A 273 -9.26 7.87 4.14
N PRO A 274 -8.47 7.05 4.86
CA PRO A 274 -8.48 7.06 6.32
C PRO A 274 -7.89 8.33 6.94
N LEU A 275 -7.16 9.15 6.15
CA LEU A 275 -6.60 10.42 6.61
C LEU A 275 -7.59 11.57 6.47
N LYS A 276 -8.52 11.45 5.50
CA LYS A 276 -9.57 12.43 5.26
C LYS A 276 -10.93 11.73 5.04
N PRO A 277 -11.46 11.02 6.05
CA PRO A 277 -12.68 10.24 5.88
C PRO A 277 -13.91 11.13 5.67
N ASP A 278 -14.67 10.86 4.60
CA ASP A 278 -16.00 11.41 4.42
C ASP A 278 -17.00 10.60 5.25
N TYR A 279 -17.20 11.06 6.47
CA TYR A 279 -18.11 10.41 7.39
C TYR A 279 -19.59 10.62 7.06
N MET A 280 -19.96 11.53 6.16
CA MET A 280 -21.34 11.65 5.70
C MET A 280 -21.66 10.53 4.71
N LYS A 281 -20.72 10.24 3.81
CA LYS A 281 -20.82 9.14 2.85
C LYS A 281 -20.56 7.77 3.46
N TYR A 282 -19.65 7.68 4.44
CA TYR A 282 -19.21 6.44 5.07
C TYR A 282 -19.45 6.45 6.59
N PRO A 283 -20.71 6.51 7.05
CA PRO A 283 -21.02 6.79 8.46
C PRO A 283 -20.45 5.77 9.44
N ARG A 284 -20.43 4.48 9.09
CA ARG A 284 -19.87 3.40 9.92
C ARG A 284 -18.36 3.52 10.19
N PHE A 285 -17.63 4.31 9.40
CA PHE A 285 -16.19 4.50 9.61
C PHE A 285 -15.90 5.26 10.92
N ARG A 286 -16.88 5.96 11.50
CA ARG A 286 -16.77 6.55 12.85
C ARG A 286 -16.52 5.54 13.96
N PHE A 287 -16.87 4.27 13.73
CA PHE A 287 -16.63 3.19 14.70
C PHE A 287 -15.26 2.53 14.53
N ALA A 288 -14.54 2.82 13.44
CA ALA A 288 -13.20 2.29 13.22
C ALA A 288 -12.21 2.92 14.21
N ARG A 289 -11.21 2.16 14.62
CA ARG A 289 -10.12 2.66 15.46
C ARG A 289 -8.80 2.29 14.82
N SER A 290 -8.14 3.28 14.24
CA SER A 290 -6.83 3.07 13.63
C SER A 290 -5.76 2.79 14.67
N MET A 291 -4.78 1.98 14.25
CA MET A 291 -3.46 1.90 14.84
C MET A 291 -2.48 2.54 13.87
N SER A 292 -1.42 3.19 14.35
CA SER A 292 -0.44 3.82 13.46
C SER A 292 0.97 3.48 13.91
N VAL A 293 1.82 3.15 12.93
CA VAL A 293 3.25 2.93 13.13
C VAL A 293 4.03 3.61 12.02
N THR A 294 5.05 4.36 12.41
CA THR A 294 6.07 4.85 11.49
C THR A 294 7.28 3.94 11.56
N LEU A 295 7.65 3.35 10.43
CA LEU A 295 8.89 2.61 10.25
C LEU A 295 10.00 3.58 9.85
N HIS A 296 11.18 3.34 10.41
CA HIS A 296 12.43 3.99 10.03
C HIS A 296 13.39 2.96 9.43
N GLN A 297 14.43 3.45 8.79
CA GLN A 297 15.48 2.62 8.21
C GLN A 297 15.95 1.52 9.19
N GLY A 298 15.84 0.28 8.74
CA GLY A 298 16.21 -0.93 9.48
C GLY A 298 15.09 -1.57 10.29
N ASP A 299 13.91 -0.96 10.42
CA ASP A 299 12.76 -1.54 11.12
C ASP A 299 12.07 -2.61 10.27
N LEU A 300 11.64 -3.69 10.91
CA LEU A 300 10.83 -4.74 10.31
C LEU A 300 9.42 -4.74 10.94
N LEU A 301 8.39 -4.59 10.13
CA LEU A 301 6.99 -4.75 10.54
C LEU A 301 6.50 -6.14 10.18
N TYR A 302 5.98 -6.88 11.15
CA TYR A 302 5.03 -7.95 10.88
C TYR A 302 3.64 -7.33 10.77
N LEU A 303 3.11 -7.34 9.54
CA LEU A 303 1.74 -6.95 9.19
C LEU A 303 0.92 -8.23 8.96
N PRO A 304 0.01 -8.58 9.88
CA PRO A 304 -0.70 -9.85 9.81
C PRO A 304 -1.68 -9.91 8.65
N SER A 305 -2.02 -11.13 8.24
CA SER A 305 -3.01 -11.34 7.19
C SER A 305 -4.36 -10.68 7.49
N LEU A 306 -5.02 -10.21 6.42
CA LEU A 306 -6.32 -9.55 6.42
C LEU A 306 -6.39 -8.19 7.14
N TRP A 307 -5.27 -7.67 7.66
CA TRP A 307 -5.24 -6.32 8.22
C TRP A 307 -5.40 -5.27 7.14
N TYR A 308 -6.37 -4.37 7.36
CA TYR A 308 -6.53 -3.20 6.52
C TYR A 308 -5.39 -2.24 6.78
N HIS A 309 -4.73 -1.78 5.73
CA HIS A 309 -3.59 -0.90 5.86
C HIS A 309 -3.56 0.15 4.74
N HIS A 310 -3.19 1.36 5.13
CA HIS A 310 -2.91 2.48 4.25
C HIS A 310 -1.48 2.95 4.52
N VAL A 311 -0.71 3.24 3.47
CA VAL A 311 0.72 3.51 3.60
C VAL A 311 1.08 4.87 3.01
N GLN A 312 1.73 5.70 3.82
CA GLN A 312 2.34 6.95 3.39
C GLN A 312 3.85 6.82 3.44
N ALA A 313 4.53 7.35 2.44
CA ALA A 313 5.96 7.45 2.40
C ALA A 313 6.40 8.86 2.81
N HIS A 314 7.50 8.99 3.55
CA HIS A 314 8.01 10.26 4.05
C HIS A 314 9.46 10.44 3.66
N ARG A 315 9.76 11.61 3.10
CA ARG A 315 11.12 12.03 2.78
C ARG A 315 11.88 12.34 4.07
N THR A 316 12.92 11.57 4.34
CA THR A 316 13.82 11.78 5.49
C THR A 316 15.26 12.06 5.08
N THR A 317 15.62 11.82 3.81
CA THR A 317 16.97 12.03 3.29
C THR A 317 16.96 13.01 2.11
N PRO A 318 18.09 13.71 1.83
CA PRO A 318 18.17 14.64 0.71
C PRO A 318 17.92 13.98 -0.65
N SER A 319 18.25 12.70 -0.79
CA SER A 319 18.00 11.92 -2.00
C SER A 319 16.53 11.58 -2.22
N GLY A 320 15.65 11.79 -1.23
CA GLY A 320 14.21 11.50 -1.34
C GLY A 320 13.84 10.06 -1.64
N LEU A 321 14.82 9.17 -1.69
CA LEU A 321 14.66 7.80 -2.10
C LEU A 321 14.05 7.02 -0.94
N ILE A 322 13.03 6.24 -1.23
CA ILE A 322 12.36 5.40 -0.24
C ILE A 322 12.41 3.98 -0.77
N ILE A 323 13.06 3.09 -0.01
CA ILE A 323 13.29 1.70 -0.40
C ILE A 323 12.76 0.80 0.70
N ALA A 324 11.97 -0.19 0.31
CA ALA A 324 11.52 -1.25 1.20
C ALA A 324 11.59 -2.60 0.51
N CYS A 325 11.66 -3.66 1.31
CA CYS A 325 11.49 -5.03 0.86
C CYS A 325 10.43 -5.69 1.72
N ASN A 326 9.60 -6.54 1.13
CA ASN A 326 8.68 -7.34 1.89
C ASN A 326 8.65 -8.80 1.41
N TRP A 327 8.35 -9.68 2.35
CA TRP A 327 8.14 -11.10 2.13
C TRP A 327 6.69 -11.43 2.45
N TRP A 328 6.00 -12.04 1.49
CA TRP A 328 4.65 -12.55 1.64
C TRP A 328 4.68 -14.05 1.80
N TYR A 329 4.12 -14.52 2.90
CA TYR A 329 3.80 -15.92 3.13
C TYR A 329 2.29 -16.06 3.10
N ASP A 330 1.76 -17.01 2.34
CA ASP A 330 0.32 -17.26 2.29
C ASP A 330 -0.23 -17.49 3.71
N MET A 331 -1.40 -16.92 3.98
CA MET A 331 -2.00 -17.06 5.29
C MET A 331 -2.40 -18.52 5.55
N ASN A 332 -2.45 -18.91 6.82
CA ASN A 332 -3.02 -20.21 7.16
C ASN A 332 -4.56 -20.16 7.06
N TYR A 333 -5.11 -20.83 6.05
CA TYR A 333 -6.56 -20.97 5.87
C TYR A 333 -7.20 -22.04 6.76
N GLU A 334 -6.40 -22.82 7.49
CA GLU A 334 -6.90 -23.78 8.46
C GLU A 334 -7.48 -23.09 9.70
N GLY A 335 -8.30 -23.83 10.46
CA GLY A 335 -8.94 -23.31 11.65
C GLY A 335 -10.05 -22.28 11.35
N ALA A 336 -10.30 -21.40 12.31
CA ALA A 336 -11.48 -20.53 12.28
C ALA A 336 -11.21 -19.14 11.70
N HIS A 337 -9.96 -18.69 11.58
CA HIS A 337 -9.63 -17.29 11.33
C HIS A 337 -10.23 -16.76 10.01
N TYR A 338 -9.83 -17.35 8.88
CA TYR A 338 -10.37 -16.97 7.56
C TYR A 338 -11.87 -17.24 7.43
N ALA A 339 -12.36 -18.36 8.00
CA ALA A 339 -13.77 -18.72 7.93
C ALA A 339 -14.68 -17.71 8.66
N LEU A 340 -14.26 -17.24 9.83
CA LEU A 340 -14.96 -16.22 10.63
C LEU A 340 -14.88 -14.84 9.96
N PHE A 341 -13.71 -14.45 9.44
CA PHE A 341 -13.60 -13.22 8.64
C PHE A 341 -14.54 -13.26 7.43
N SER A 342 -14.52 -14.36 6.68
CA SER A 342 -15.38 -14.54 5.51
C SER A 342 -16.87 -14.52 5.87
N TYR A 343 -17.25 -15.06 7.03
CA TYR A 343 -18.60 -14.97 7.56
C TYR A 343 -18.98 -13.51 7.87
N LEU A 344 -18.15 -12.80 8.64
CA LEU A 344 -18.34 -11.37 8.93
C LEU A 344 -18.53 -10.56 7.65
N ARG A 345 -17.64 -10.76 6.67
CA ARG A 345 -17.71 -10.09 5.37
C ARG A 345 -19.05 -10.32 4.66
N ARG A 346 -19.52 -11.58 4.58
CA ARG A 346 -20.83 -11.90 3.98
C ARG A 346 -21.99 -11.25 4.72
N GLN A 347 -21.96 -11.22 6.05
CA GLN A 347 -23.02 -10.59 6.84
C GLN A 347 -23.08 -9.07 6.57
N VAL A 348 -21.94 -8.38 6.55
CA VAL A 348 -21.88 -6.95 6.25
C VAL A 348 -22.32 -6.65 4.82
N LEU A 349 -21.91 -7.46 3.84
CA LEU A 349 -22.34 -7.29 2.46
C LEU A 349 -23.84 -7.53 2.27
N ALA A 350 -24.43 -8.48 3.00
CA ALA A 350 -25.87 -8.73 2.98
C ALA A 350 -26.66 -7.53 3.54
N LEU A 351 -26.16 -6.90 4.61
CA LEU A 351 -26.76 -5.67 5.16
C LEU A 351 -26.74 -4.52 4.14
N ASN A 352 -25.62 -4.34 3.45
CA ASN A 352 -25.50 -3.28 2.44
C ASN A 352 -26.49 -3.49 1.26
N GLN A 353 -26.78 -4.73 0.90
CA GLN A 353 -27.77 -5.04 -0.15
C GLN A 353 -29.20 -4.80 0.31
N ALA A 354 -29.52 -5.13 1.57
CA ALA A 354 -30.83 -4.86 2.14
C ALA A 354 -31.14 -3.35 2.16
N ASP A 355 -30.16 -2.50 2.51
CA ASP A 355 -30.30 -1.04 2.49
C ASP A 355 -30.55 -0.49 1.08
N GLN A 356 -29.88 -1.03 0.05
CA GLN A 356 -30.09 -0.61 -1.33
C GLN A 356 -31.44 -1.04 -1.92
N SER A 357 -32.11 -2.02 -1.31
CA SER A 357 -33.42 -2.53 -1.75
C SER A 357 -34.61 -1.77 -1.15
N GLN A 358 -34.38 -0.83 -0.23
CA GLN A 358 -35.43 0.07 0.26
C GLN A 358 -35.72 1.16 -0.80
N PRO A 359 -37.00 1.43 -1.14
CA PRO A 359 -37.33 2.43 -2.13
C PRO A 359 -36.83 3.81 -1.69
N ARG A 360 -36.01 4.47 -2.53
CA ARG A 360 -35.69 5.89 -2.36
C ARG A 360 -36.99 6.69 -2.54
N PRO A 361 -37.24 7.75 -1.75
CA PRO A 361 -38.32 8.68 -2.06
C PRO A 361 -38.09 9.24 -3.48
N GLU A 362 -39.15 9.24 -4.29
CA GLU A 362 -39.11 9.68 -5.69
C GLU A 362 -38.45 11.05 -5.82
N GLU A 363 -37.33 11.13 -6.54
CA GLU A 363 -36.74 12.39 -6.96
C GLU A 363 -37.61 12.98 -8.08
N ASP A 364 -37.95 14.26 -7.93
CA ASP A 364 -38.80 15.06 -8.83
C ASP A 364 -38.22 15.06 -10.27
N PRO A 365 -38.98 14.77 -11.34
CA PRO A 365 -38.43 14.51 -12.67
C PRO A 365 -37.93 15.76 -13.44
N SER A 366 -37.55 16.85 -12.78
CA SER A 366 -37.38 18.15 -13.44
C SER A 366 -35.96 18.55 -13.83
N ASP A 367 -34.92 17.75 -13.59
CA ASP A 367 -33.57 18.10 -14.01
C ASP A 367 -33.10 17.25 -15.21
N ASP A 368 -33.32 17.86 -16.38
CA ASP A 368 -32.91 17.43 -17.72
C ASP A 368 -31.37 17.48 -17.86
N ASP A 369 -30.76 16.32 -18.12
CA ASP A 369 -29.33 16.13 -18.41
C ASP A 369 -28.97 16.83 -19.73
N SER A 370 -28.54 18.10 -19.63
CA SER A 370 -27.85 18.80 -20.71
C SER A 370 -26.36 18.97 -20.35
N ILE A 371 -25.53 18.26 -21.11
CA ILE A 371 -24.15 18.52 -21.50
C ILE A 371 -23.51 19.71 -20.77
N VAL A 372 -22.56 19.44 -19.85
CA VAL A 372 -21.73 20.50 -19.25
C VAL A 372 -20.39 20.56 -19.99
N ASP A 373 -20.28 21.57 -20.86
CA ASP A 373 -19.03 22.05 -21.43
C ASP A 373 -18.11 22.61 -20.35
N PHE A 374 -16.84 22.19 -20.37
CA PHE A 374 -15.78 22.83 -19.60
C PHE A 374 -15.41 24.15 -20.29
N ASN A 375 -15.90 25.29 -19.81
CA ASN A 375 -15.21 26.57 -19.97
C ASN A 375 -15.72 27.68 -19.04
N HIS A 376 -14.75 28.41 -18.47
CA HIS A 376 -14.84 29.77 -17.91
C HIS A 376 -15.35 29.96 -16.47
N CYS A 377 -14.41 30.23 -15.56
CA CYS A 377 -14.59 31.21 -14.50
C CYS A 377 -13.56 32.33 -14.67
N GLY A 378 -14.06 33.53 -14.92
CA GLY A 378 -13.30 34.77 -14.95
C GLY A 378 -14.21 35.93 -14.56
N ASN A 379 -14.15 36.33 -13.29
CA ASN A 379 -13.83 37.68 -12.83
C ASN A 379 -13.69 37.72 -11.31
#